data_AF-A0A956QZY2-F1
#
_entry.id   AF-A0A956QZY2-F1
#
_cell.length_a   1.000
_cell.length_b   1.000
_cell.length_c   1.000
_cell.angle_alpha   90.00
_cell.angle_beta   90.00
_cell.angle_gamma   90.00
#
_symmetry.space_group_name_H-M   'P 1'
#
loop_
_entity.id
_entity.type
_entity.pdbx_description
1 polymer ?
#
loop_
_entity_poly.entity_id
_entity_poly.type
_entity_poly.pdbx_seq_one_letter_code
_entity_poly.pdbx_strand_id
1 'polypeptide(L)'
;SGTMGEEQLNLAKNFPLLIQQLEGLTDANNQPLEPNVNIMVTTTDFGNPLCKPFAKHDPEQGAPVSSACVKRLDRFTGLAQINPPVYEEACTDVCQLPGIEPINDEQIIHFGPDGDNVPPVPDADINGDGIPDSAVAQTLACIGPQGIDGCGYEAPLETMMQALNPTAPWNCNAPNDPTLCPKGGTDKPFMRQGAILAIAIVTDEADCSVKDYSIMTDDDFFASLDGEKLPSSAICWNAGVKCSGPDANGVYINCTSDDSDDALHPMSRYNDFLQKNIRVGLDKEVIMLGILGVPEVTEHNPNPPHEPIAGGVDDLVYRKWRDTDILPEDAMLGHDVDYQQWSFGIGPGCTGDDGMGNITGQAVPPVRIKEVCQGLDYDGKIRCCIESVCDDDFSAAVGCLTDVIQEVFVPVG
;
A
#
# COMPACT_ATOMS: atom_id res chain seq x y z
N SER A 1 -11.47 -5.45 2.95
CA SER A 1 -10.76 -6.28 3.92
C SER A 1 -11.03 -5.78 5.33
N GLY A 2 -11.43 -6.64 6.26
CA GLY A 2 -11.57 -6.30 7.69
C GLY A 2 -10.28 -6.50 8.48
N THR A 3 -9.26 -7.13 7.90
CA THR A 3 -7.97 -7.40 8.55
C THR A 3 -7.14 -6.13 8.62
N MET A 4 -7.10 -5.32 7.54
CA MET A 4 -6.33 -4.06 7.40
C MET A 4 -6.41 -3.01 8.53
N GLY A 5 -7.32 -3.15 9.50
CA GLY A 5 -7.38 -2.25 10.66
C GLY A 5 -6.13 -2.33 11.52
N GLU A 6 -5.64 -3.54 11.79
CA GLU A 6 -4.45 -3.76 12.64
C GLU A 6 -3.17 -3.31 11.92
N GLU A 7 -3.04 -3.61 10.64
CA GLU A 7 -1.90 -3.23 9.80
C GLU A 7 -1.84 -1.71 9.61
N GLN A 8 -2.99 -1.03 9.50
CA GLN A 8 -3.03 0.44 9.48
C GLN A 8 -2.57 1.06 10.80
N LEU A 9 -2.93 0.45 11.94
CA LEU A 9 -2.44 0.91 13.24
C LEU A 9 -0.93 0.70 13.37
N ASN A 10 -0.42 -0.47 12.96
CA ASN A 10 1.00 -0.78 12.96
C ASN A 10 1.79 0.20 12.09
N LEU A 11 1.32 0.44 10.86
CA LEU A 11 1.89 1.44 9.97
C LEU A 11 1.88 2.84 10.58
N ALA A 12 0.75 3.23 11.21
CA ALA A 12 0.63 4.55 11.81
C ALA A 12 1.61 4.77 12.97
N LYS A 13 1.85 3.73 13.78
CA LYS A 13 2.87 3.74 14.84
C LYS A 13 4.30 3.78 14.31
N ASN A 14 4.54 3.38 13.07
CA ASN A 14 5.86 3.38 12.45
C ASN A 14 6.18 4.67 11.66
N PHE A 15 5.22 5.57 11.42
CA PHE A 15 5.49 6.85 10.77
C PHE A 15 6.45 7.78 11.52
N PRO A 16 6.45 7.85 12.87
CA PRO A 16 7.47 8.60 13.58
C PRO A 16 8.90 8.19 13.24
N LEU A 17 9.17 6.88 13.17
CA LEU A 17 10.47 6.36 12.75
C LEU A 17 10.81 6.80 11.31
N LEU A 18 9.83 6.72 10.40
CA LEU A 18 10.03 7.18 9.02
C LEU A 18 10.42 8.67 8.97
N ILE A 19 9.69 9.53 9.66
CA ILE A 19 9.98 10.97 9.68
C ILE A 19 11.33 11.24 10.34
N GLN A 20 11.64 10.59 11.46
CA GLN A 20 12.93 10.72 12.13
C GLN A 20 14.09 10.32 11.23
N GLN A 21 13.98 9.21 10.48
CA GLN A 21 15.01 8.77 9.55
C GLN A 21 15.15 9.71 8.35
N LEU A 22 14.05 10.23 7.82
CA LEU A 22 14.09 11.24 6.75
C LEU A 22 14.75 12.53 7.22
N GLU A 23 14.41 13.05 8.41
CA GLU A 23 15.06 14.22 9.01
C GLU A 23 16.54 13.97 9.34
N GLY A 24 16.91 12.71 9.60
CA GLY A 24 18.25 12.26 9.91
C GLY A 24 19.16 11.97 8.71
N LEU A 25 18.69 12.12 7.47
CA LEU A 25 19.48 11.86 6.28
C LEU A 25 20.75 12.73 6.22
N THR A 26 21.85 12.15 5.74
CA THR A 26 23.17 12.80 5.67
C THR A 26 23.82 12.75 4.29
N ASP A 27 24.71 13.69 4.01
CA ASP A 27 25.54 13.72 2.80
C ASP A 27 26.78 12.83 2.94
N ALA A 28 27.60 12.76 1.88
CA ALA A 28 28.79 11.90 1.86
C ALA A 28 29.89 12.31 2.87
N ASN A 29 29.72 13.45 3.54
CA ASN A 29 30.60 13.98 4.58
C ASN A 29 29.95 13.89 5.98
N ASN A 30 28.89 13.10 6.13
CA ASN A 30 28.06 12.97 7.33
C ASN A 30 27.50 14.31 7.82
N GLN A 31 27.24 15.26 6.91
CA GLN A 31 26.52 16.50 7.23
C GLN A 31 25.01 16.28 7.02
N PRO A 32 24.14 16.84 7.87
CA PRO A 32 22.69 16.78 7.66
C PRO A 32 22.30 17.34 6.28
N LEU A 33 21.43 16.62 5.56
CA LEU A 33 20.92 17.05 4.25
C LEU A 33 19.79 18.08 4.36
N GLU A 34 19.11 18.16 5.51
CA GLU A 34 17.88 18.95 5.72
C GLU A 34 16.91 18.80 4.52
N PRO A 35 16.40 17.58 4.26
CA PRO A 35 15.68 17.32 3.02
C PRO A 35 14.38 18.13 2.98
N ASN A 36 14.06 18.61 1.78
CA ASN A 36 12.77 19.23 1.48
C ASN A 36 11.85 18.13 0.95
N VAL A 37 10.84 17.74 1.73
CA VAL A 37 10.04 16.53 1.54
C VAL A 37 8.55 16.87 1.32
N ASN A 38 7.92 16.14 0.41
CA ASN A 38 6.46 16.12 0.23
C ASN A 38 5.97 14.68 0.49
N ILE A 39 4.93 14.52 1.31
CA ILE A 39 4.29 13.22 1.57
C ILE A 39 2.81 13.31 1.18
N MET A 40 2.39 12.40 0.32
CA MET A 40 1.01 12.23 -0.11
C MET A 40 0.52 10.86 0.35
N VAL A 41 -0.70 10.82 0.90
CA VAL A 41 -1.40 9.58 1.20
C VAL A 41 -2.61 9.49 0.27
N THR A 42 -2.88 8.31 -0.25
CA THR A 42 -4.08 8.01 -1.07
C THR A 42 -4.52 6.56 -0.76
N THR A 43 -5.63 6.13 -1.36
CA THR A 43 -6.20 4.80 -1.15
C THR A 43 -5.98 3.92 -2.39
N THR A 44 -6.21 2.63 -2.23
CA THR A 44 -6.25 1.66 -3.33
C THR A 44 -7.61 1.64 -4.05
N ASP A 45 -8.56 2.50 -3.66
CA ASP A 45 -9.90 2.55 -4.25
C ASP A 45 -9.89 3.33 -5.57
N PHE A 46 -9.98 2.57 -6.67
CA PHE A 46 -10.16 3.12 -8.02
C PHE A 46 -11.63 3.13 -8.48
N GLY A 47 -12.53 2.60 -7.64
CA GLY A 47 -13.95 2.45 -7.90
C GLY A 47 -14.28 1.24 -8.78
N ASN A 48 -15.04 0.29 -8.25
CA ASN A 48 -15.51 -0.88 -8.99
C ASN A 48 -17.06 -0.92 -9.05
N PRO A 49 -17.69 -1.25 -10.19
CA PRO A 49 -19.14 -1.34 -10.33
C PRO A 49 -19.85 -2.27 -9.31
N LEU A 50 -19.19 -3.35 -8.88
CA LEU A 50 -19.73 -4.27 -7.87
C LEU A 50 -19.75 -3.66 -6.47
N CYS A 51 -18.96 -2.61 -6.23
CA CYS A 51 -18.85 -1.94 -4.94
C CYS A 51 -19.81 -0.77 -4.79
N LYS A 52 -20.28 -0.19 -5.91
CA LYS A 52 -21.21 0.95 -5.92
C LYS A 52 -22.43 0.80 -5.02
N PRO A 53 -23.08 -0.38 -4.90
CA PRO A 53 -24.23 -0.53 -3.99
C PRO A 53 -23.89 -0.36 -2.51
N PHE A 54 -22.61 -0.50 -2.13
CA PHE A 54 -22.14 -0.49 -0.74
C PHE A 54 -21.24 0.70 -0.42
N ALA A 55 -20.65 1.35 -1.44
CA ALA A 55 -19.78 2.50 -1.31
C ALA A 55 -20.50 3.67 -0.60
N LYS A 56 -19.87 4.19 0.46
CA LYS A 56 -20.36 5.36 1.21
C LYS A 56 -19.69 6.67 0.78
N HIS A 57 -18.67 6.58 -0.07
CA HIS A 57 -17.87 7.68 -0.57
C HIS A 57 -17.57 7.50 -2.07
N ASP A 58 -17.12 8.57 -2.72
CA ASP A 58 -16.56 8.48 -4.06
C ASP A 58 -15.11 7.98 -3.97
N PRO A 59 -14.69 7.05 -4.85
CA PRO A 59 -13.33 6.51 -4.83
C PRO A 59 -12.30 7.62 -5.03
N GLU A 60 -11.18 7.56 -4.32
CA GLU A 60 -10.13 8.57 -4.45
C GLU A 60 -9.44 8.54 -5.82
N GLN A 61 -9.32 7.37 -6.45
CA GLN A 61 -8.71 7.21 -7.76
C GLN A 61 -7.29 7.81 -7.86
N GLY A 62 -6.51 7.67 -6.79
CA GLY A 62 -5.16 8.25 -6.65
C GLY A 62 -5.14 9.71 -6.19
N ALA A 63 -6.28 10.34 -5.89
CA ALA A 63 -6.32 11.67 -5.29
C ALA A 63 -5.78 11.67 -3.86
N PRO A 64 -5.11 12.75 -3.42
CA PRO A 64 -4.62 12.88 -2.06
C PRO A 64 -5.76 12.86 -1.06
N VAL A 65 -5.54 12.13 0.03
CA VAL A 65 -6.35 12.20 1.24
C VAL A 65 -5.53 12.92 2.29
N SER A 66 -5.86 14.20 2.54
CA SER A 66 -5.15 15.03 3.52
C SER A 66 -5.93 15.27 4.81
N SER A 67 -7.17 14.80 4.90
CA SER A 67 -7.95 14.95 6.13
C SER A 67 -7.45 14.02 7.23
N ALA A 68 -7.59 14.46 8.48
CA ALA A 68 -7.36 13.60 9.64
C ALA A 68 -8.32 12.39 9.65
N CYS A 69 -7.83 11.20 10.01
CA CYS A 69 -8.63 9.97 10.05
C CYS A 69 -9.84 10.09 10.99
N VAL A 70 -9.74 10.87 12.08
CA VAL A 70 -10.83 11.07 13.04
C VAL A 70 -12.03 11.82 12.46
N LYS A 71 -11.87 12.42 11.27
CA LYS A 71 -12.96 13.08 10.52
C LYS A 71 -13.69 12.13 9.56
N ARG A 72 -13.22 10.89 9.44
CA ARG A 72 -13.73 9.83 8.56
C ARG A 72 -13.84 8.49 9.29
N LEU A 73 -14.17 8.51 10.58
CA LEU A 73 -14.30 7.29 11.40
C LEU A 73 -15.34 6.31 10.85
N ASP A 74 -16.33 6.79 10.09
CA ASP A 74 -17.31 5.96 9.40
C ASP A 74 -16.70 5.02 8.34
N ARG A 75 -15.47 5.30 7.88
CA ARG A 75 -14.68 4.43 7.01
C ARG A 75 -14.01 3.28 7.75
N PHE A 76 -13.94 3.29 9.08
CA PHE A 76 -13.34 2.22 9.89
C PHE A 76 -14.35 1.15 10.30
N THR A 77 -15.50 1.11 9.64
CA THR A 77 -16.51 0.06 9.78
C THR A 77 -16.67 -0.68 8.46
N GLY A 78 -16.38 -1.98 8.47
CA GLY A 78 -16.44 -2.83 7.27
C GLY A 78 -17.86 -3.01 6.71
N LEU A 79 -17.95 -3.67 5.55
CA LEU A 79 -19.19 -3.76 4.76
C LEU A 79 -20.14 -4.91 5.16
N ALA A 80 -19.82 -5.72 6.17
CA ALA A 80 -20.66 -6.86 6.54
C ALA A 80 -22.04 -6.40 7.06
N GLN A 81 -23.11 -7.04 6.59
CA GLN A 81 -24.49 -6.65 6.93
C GLN A 81 -24.88 -6.99 8.38
N ILE A 82 -24.25 -8.01 8.95
CA ILE A 82 -24.48 -8.49 10.31
C ILE A 82 -23.16 -8.34 11.05
N ASN A 83 -23.16 -7.57 12.14
CA ASN A 83 -21.99 -7.30 12.97
C ASN A 83 -20.74 -6.91 12.13
N PRO A 84 -20.79 -5.77 11.41
CA PRO A 84 -19.62 -5.32 10.67
C PRO A 84 -18.41 -5.19 11.60
N PRO A 85 -17.21 -5.59 11.15
CA PRO A 85 -15.99 -5.29 11.88
C PRO A 85 -15.83 -3.78 12.02
N VAL A 86 -15.37 -3.34 13.19
CA VAL A 86 -15.14 -1.93 13.52
C VAL A 86 -13.74 -1.83 14.12
N TYR A 87 -12.90 -0.97 13.53
CA TYR A 87 -11.50 -0.75 13.94
C TYR A 87 -11.18 0.75 14.03
N GLU A 88 -12.02 1.50 14.75
CA GLU A 88 -11.81 2.95 14.93
C GLU A 88 -10.53 3.25 15.73
N GLU A 89 -10.06 2.31 16.57
CA GLU A 89 -8.80 2.35 17.30
C GLU A 89 -7.58 2.52 16.36
N ALA A 90 -7.64 1.99 15.14
CA ALA A 90 -6.59 2.16 14.14
C ALA A 90 -6.31 3.65 13.82
N CYS A 91 -7.33 4.49 14.02
CA CYS A 91 -7.22 5.94 13.94
C CYS A 91 -7.10 6.60 15.31
N THR A 92 -7.98 6.26 16.25
CA THR A 92 -8.14 6.99 17.51
C THR A 92 -7.01 6.78 18.52
N ASP A 93 -6.24 5.70 18.38
CA ASP A 93 -5.04 5.47 19.21
C ASP A 93 -3.88 6.38 18.81
N VAL A 94 -3.78 6.74 17.53
CA VAL A 94 -2.69 7.56 16.97
C VAL A 94 -3.09 9.00 16.68
N CYS A 95 -4.39 9.31 16.66
CA CYS A 95 -4.89 10.64 16.40
C CYS A 95 -6.06 11.04 17.30
N GLN A 96 -5.92 12.18 17.97
CA GLN A 96 -6.95 12.73 18.85
C GLN A 96 -7.74 13.85 18.16
N LEU A 97 -9.00 14.03 18.58
CA LEU A 97 -9.84 15.15 18.12
C LEU A 97 -9.21 16.51 18.50
N PRO A 98 -9.26 17.52 17.60
CA PRO A 98 -10.05 17.59 16.36
C PRO A 98 -9.40 16.96 15.11
N GLY A 99 -8.26 16.28 15.27
CA GLY A 99 -7.44 15.78 14.18
C GLY A 99 -6.35 16.76 13.76
N ILE A 100 -5.24 16.22 13.24
CA ILE A 100 -4.09 16.97 12.75
C ILE A 100 -4.00 16.75 11.23
N GLU A 101 -3.92 17.82 10.46
CA GLU A 101 -3.89 17.82 9.00
C GLU A 101 -3.14 19.06 8.48
N PRO A 102 -2.70 19.09 7.20
CA PRO A 102 -2.01 20.25 6.65
C PRO A 102 -2.88 21.51 6.71
N ILE A 103 -2.26 22.65 6.98
CA ILE A 103 -2.95 23.95 7.08
C ILE A 103 -3.27 24.52 5.69
N ASN A 104 -4.17 25.50 5.64
CA ASN A 104 -4.56 26.22 4.41
C ASN A 104 -5.13 25.31 3.29
N ASP A 105 -5.82 24.24 3.67
CA ASP A 105 -6.42 23.26 2.75
C ASP A 105 -5.38 22.60 1.81
N GLU A 106 -4.11 22.53 2.23
CA GLU A 106 -3.06 21.83 1.49
C GLU A 106 -3.35 20.33 1.43
N GLN A 107 -3.07 19.72 0.27
CA GLN A 107 -3.41 18.32 0.00
C GLN A 107 -2.26 17.35 0.31
N ILE A 108 -1.10 17.86 0.71
CA ILE A 108 0.17 17.15 0.85
C ILE A 108 0.84 17.64 2.13
N ILE A 109 1.45 16.74 2.91
CA ILE A 109 2.30 17.13 4.03
C ILE A 109 3.65 17.59 3.46
N HIS A 110 4.15 18.72 3.93
CA HIS A 110 5.43 19.30 3.52
C HIS A 110 6.27 19.68 4.73
N PHE A 111 7.58 19.38 4.66
CA PHE A 111 8.57 19.87 5.62
C PHE A 111 9.94 20.04 4.95
N GLY A 112 10.77 20.92 5.51
CA GLY A 112 12.13 21.15 5.05
C GLY A 112 12.79 22.36 5.73
N PRO A 113 13.88 22.90 5.15
CA PRO A 113 14.65 24.00 5.74
C PRO A 113 13.85 25.29 5.98
N ASP A 114 12.80 25.50 5.18
CA ASP A 114 11.94 26.68 5.25
C ASP A 114 10.74 26.50 6.22
N GLY A 115 10.67 25.35 6.91
CA GLY A 115 9.59 24.97 7.82
C GLY A 115 8.67 23.89 7.25
N ASP A 116 7.51 23.72 7.89
CA ASP A 116 6.48 22.74 7.54
C ASP A 116 5.13 23.42 7.29
N ASN A 117 4.16 22.65 6.77
CA ASN A 117 2.79 23.08 6.56
C ASN A 117 1.79 22.42 7.50
N VAL A 118 2.21 22.02 8.70
CA VAL A 118 1.34 21.38 9.69
C VAL A 118 1.12 22.30 10.90
N PRO A 119 0.00 22.17 11.62
CA PRO A 119 -0.23 23.00 12.80
C PRO A 119 0.75 22.63 13.92
N PRO A 120 1.07 23.55 14.84
CA PRO A 120 1.78 23.19 16.06
C PRO A 120 0.93 22.23 16.90
N VAL A 121 1.56 21.20 17.45
CA VAL A 121 0.93 20.15 18.25
C VAL A 121 1.60 20.05 19.62
N PRO A 122 0.91 19.53 20.65
CA PRO A 122 1.54 19.13 21.90
C PRO A 122 2.57 18.00 21.70
N ASP A 123 3.49 17.85 22.64
CA ASP A 123 4.38 16.69 22.69
C ASP A 123 3.54 15.40 22.82
N ALA A 124 3.78 14.44 21.95
CA ALA A 124 3.20 13.10 21.96
C ALA A 124 4.26 12.08 21.57
N ASP A 125 4.11 10.84 22.04
CA ASP A 125 4.98 9.71 21.75
C ASP A 125 4.07 8.59 21.25
N ILE A 126 3.85 8.54 19.94
CA ILE A 126 2.89 7.68 19.25
C ILE A 126 3.43 6.25 19.15
N ASN A 127 4.74 6.10 18.91
CA ASN A 127 5.39 4.80 18.76
C ASN A 127 5.84 4.20 20.11
N GLY A 128 5.83 4.98 21.20
CA GLY A 128 6.17 4.53 22.55
C GLY A 128 7.67 4.38 22.79
N ASP A 129 8.52 5.01 21.99
CA ASP A 129 9.98 4.90 22.09
C ASP A 129 10.61 5.79 23.18
N GLY A 130 9.79 6.65 23.80
CA GLY A 130 10.20 7.57 24.86
C GLY A 130 10.70 8.93 24.35
N ILE A 131 10.62 9.20 23.05
CA ILE A 131 11.00 10.45 22.40
C ILE A 131 9.74 11.13 21.86
N PRO A 132 9.52 12.43 22.14
CA PRO A 132 8.40 13.15 21.54
C PRO A 132 8.52 13.25 20.01
N ASP A 133 7.43 12.91 19.33
CA ASP A 133 7.29 12.96 17.88
C ASP A 133 7.08 14.37 17.35
N SER A 134 7.68 14.66 16.20
CA SER A 134 7.51 15.95 15.51
C SER A 134 6.06 16.17 15.05
N ALA A 135 5.70 17.44 14.83
CA ALA A 135 4.36 17.77 14.31
C ALA A 135 4.05 17.08 12.97
N VAL A 136 5.08 16.89 12.15
CA VAL A 136 5.00 16.19 10.86
C VAL A 136 4.70 14.70 11.07
N ALA A 137 5.42 14.04 11.99
CA ALA A 137 5.18 12.64 12.35
C ALA A 137 3.76 12.43 12.88
N GLN A 138 3.30 13.28 13.80
CA GLN A 138 1.94 13.21 14.34
C GLN A 138 0.88 13.47 13.27
N THR A 139 1.15 14.37 12.32
CA THR A 139 0.24 14.63 11.18
C THR A 139 0.15 13.41 10.26
N LEU A 140 1.28 12.80 9.92
CA LEU A 140 1.30 11.61 9.06
C LEU A 140 0.61 10.42 9.75
N ALA A 141 0.85 10.20 11.04
CA ALA A 141 0.13 9.21 11.84
C ALA A 141 -1.38 9.46 11.89
N CYS A 142 -1.81 10.72 11.90
CA CYS A 142 -3.23 11.05 11.86
C CYS A 142 -3.88 10.90 10.48
N ILE A 143 -3.11 11.04 9.39
CA ILE A 143 -3.64 10.95 8.03
C ILE A 143 -3.49 9.55 7.45
N GLY A 144 -2.48 8.79 7.85
CA GLY A 144 -2.13 7.49 7.27
C GLY A 144 -3.26 6.47 7.29
N PRO A 145 -3.98 6.25 8.42
CA PRO A 145 -5.14 5.37 8.45
C PRO A 145 -6.26 5.85 7.51
N GLN A 146 -6.64 5.03 6.53
CA GLN A 146 -7.64 5.32 5.50
C GLN A 146 -9.03 4.73 5.80
N GLY A 147 -9.07 3.61 6.52
CA GLY A 147 -10.30 2.87 6.81
C GLY A 147 -10.31 1.46 6.21
N ILE A 148 -11.41 0.74 6.41
CA ILE A 148 -11.64 -0.65 6.02
C ILE A 148 -13.01 -0.86 5.34
N ASP A 149 -13.66 0.22 4.90
CA ASP A 149 -14.99 0.21 4.28
C ASP A 149 -14.99 -0.18 2.80
N GLY A 150 -13.85 -0.68 2.29
CA GLY A 150 -13.69 -1.19 0.94
C GLY A 150 -14.30 -2.58 0.71
N CYS A 151 -14.62 -2.88 -0.55
CA CYS A 151 -15.28 -4.10 -1.01
C CYS A 151 -14.34 -5.23 -1.50
N GLY A 152 -13.01 -5.08 -1.31
CA GLY A 152 -12.01 -6.08 -1.69
C GLY A 152 -11.58 -6.07 -3.17
N TYR A 153 -12.03 -5.11 -3.98
CA TYR A 153 -11.55 -4.92 -5.36
C TYR A 153 -10.56 -3.75 -5.43
N GLU A 154 -9.41 -3.93 -4.78
CA GLU A 154 -8.40 -2.89 -4.66
C GLU A 154 -7.54 -2.78 -5.92
N ALA A 155 -7.22 -1.57 -6.37
CA ALA A 155 -6.35 -1.34 -7.53
C ALA A 155 -5.09 -0.52 -7.14
N PRO A 156 -4.18 -1.07 -6.31
CA PRO A 156 -2.96 -0.38 -5.89
C PRO A 156 -2.11 0.15 -7.04
N LEU A 157 -1.95 -0.60 -8.14
CA LEU A 157 -1.09 -0.19 -9.25
C LEU A 157 -1.71 0.95 -10.07
N GLU A 158 -3.01 0.90 -10.36
CA GLU A 158 -3.67 1.98 -11.09
C GLU A 158 -3.79 3.25 -10.24
N THR A 159 -4.14 3.13 -8.95
CA THR A 159 -4.17 4.28 -8.03
C THR A 159 -2.78 4.93 -7.87
N MET A 160 -1.71 4.13 -7.73
CA MET A 160 -0.32 4.62 -7.78
C MET A 160 -0.06 5.42 -9.07
N MET A 161 -0.40 4.87 -10.23
CA MET A 161 -0.16 5.57 -11.50
C MET A 161 -0.94 6.88 -11.60
N GLN A 162 -2.18 6.93 -11.11
CA GLN A 162 -3.00 8.14 -11.11
C GLN A 162 -2.51 9.18 -10.10
N ALA A 163 -2.07 8.77 -8.91
CA ALA A 163 -1.48 9.66 -7.91
C ALA A 163 -0.25 10.39 -8.46
N LEU A 164 0.51 9.73 -9.34
CA LEU A 164 1.71 10.26 -9.98
C LEU A 164 1.44 10.94 -11.34
N ASN A 165 0.18 11.01 -11.79
CA ASN A 165 -0.17 11.59 -13.08
C ASN A 165 0.20 13.09 -13.13
N PRO A 166 1.08 13.54 -14.04
CA PRO A 166 1.53 14.93 -14.12
C PRO A 166 0.41 15.94 -14.44
N THR A 167 -0.70 15.48 -15.01
CA THR A 167 -1.86 16.32 -15.36
C THR A 167 -2.95 16.33 -14.29
N ALA A 168 -2.77 15.58 -13.19
CA ALA A 168 -3.70 15.58 -12.08
C ALA A 168 -3.69 16.93 -11.33
N PRO A 169 -4.80 17.33 -10.68
CA PRO A 169 -4.89 18.64 -10.03
C PRO A 169 -3.80 18.92 -8.98
N TRP A 170 -3.33 17.87 -8.30
CA TRP A 170 -2.27 17.93 -7.29
C TRP A 170 -0.84 17.85 -7.82
N ASN A 171 -0.66 17.67 -9.14
CA ASN A 171 0.66 17.59 -9.80
C ASN A 171 0.83 18.61 -10.92
N CYS A 172 -0.26 19.11 -11.50
CA CYS A 172 -0.22 20.00 -12.64
C CYS A 172 0.18 21.42 -12.20
N ASN A 173 1.43 21.79 -12.43
CA ASN A 173 2.03 23.06 -11.99
C ASN A 173 1.67 24.25 -12.91
N ALA A 174 0.39 24.41 -13.22
CA ALA A 174 -0.14 25.58 -13.92
C ALA A 174 -1.59 25.85 -13.49
N PRO A 175 -1.84 26.19 -12.21
CA PRO A 175 -3.20 26.31 -11.65
C PRO A 175 -4.10 27.30 -12.38
N ASN A 176 -3.52 28.30 -13.04
CA ASN A 176 -4.24 29.34 -13.77
C ASN A 176 -4.32 29.10 -15.29
N ASP A 177 -3.81 27.97 -15.80
CA ASP A 177 -3.85 27.62 -17.23
C ASP A 177 -4.75 26.38 -17.46
N PRO A 178 -6.03 26.58 -17.81
CA PRO A 178 -6.95 25.46 -18.08
C PRO A 178 -6.61 24.68 -19.37
N THR A 179 -5.68 25.19 -20.21
CA THR A 179 -5.19 24.46 -21.38
C THR A 179 -4.17 23.40 -20.96
N LEU A 180 -3.33 23.71 -19.99
CA LEU A 180 -2.33 22.80 -19.44
C LEU A 180 -2.90 21.90 -18.34
N CYS A 181 -3.75 22.48 -17.47
CA CYS A 181 -4.35 21.81 -16.32
C CYS A 181 -5.88 21.84 -16.42
N PRO A 182 -6.50 21.08 -17.36
CA PRO A 182 -7.95 21.14 -17.60
C PRO A 182 -8.80 20.67 -16.42
N LYS A 183 -8.20 19.95 -15.46
CA LYS A 183 -8.85 19.48 -14.24
C LYS A 183 -8.54 20.37 -13.02
N GLY A 184 -7.88 21.52 -13.22
CA GLY A 184 -7.27 22.31 -12.16
C GLY A 184 -5.80 21.94 -11.97
N GLY A 185 -5.05 22.82 -11.30
CA GLY A 185 -3.63 22.63 -10.99
C GLY A 185 -3.30 23.23 -9.63
N THR A 186 -2.02 23.16 -9.25
CA THR A 186 -1.51 23.65 -7.96
C THR A 186 -0.17 24.34 -8.14
N ASP A 187 0.12 25.37 -7.33
CA ASP A 187 1.45 26.00 -7.28
C ASP A 187 2.46 25.13 -6.49
N LYS A 188 1.97 24.12 -5.75
CA LYS A 188 2.77 23.22 -4.90
C LYS A 188 2.52 21.76 -5.31
N PRO A 189 3.02 21.31 -6.46
CA PRO A 189 2.80 19.94 -6.91
C PRO A 189 3.51 18.94 -6.00
N PHE A 190 2.92 17.76 -5.83
CA PHE A 190 3.62 16.63 -5.19
C PHE A 190 4.85 16.23 -6.01
N MET A 191 4.65 16.02 -7.31
CA MET A 191 5.70 15.70 -8.27
C MET A 191 6.56 16.93 -8.59
N ARG A 192 7.64 17.14 -7.81
CA ARG A 192 8.58 18.26 -7.99
C ARG A 192 9.77 17.90 -8.87
N GLN A 193 10.28 18.83 -9.66
CA GLN A 193 11.50 18.61 -10.45
C GLN A 193 12.71 18.32 -9.54
N GLY A 194 13.55 17.36 -9.91
CA GLY A 194 14.77 17.00 -9.17
C GLY A 194 14.57 16.22 -7.86
N ALA A 195 13.32 16.03 -7.41
CA ALA A 195 13.02 15.20 -6.25
C ALA A 195 13.14 13.70 -6.58
N ILE A 196 13.62 12.93 -5.61
CA ILE A 196 13.48 11.47 -5.59
C ILE A 196 12.00 11.13 -5.40
N LEU A 197 11.52 10.07 -6.04
CA LEU A 197 10.19 9.52 -5.81
C LEU A 197 10.31 8.21 -5.02
N ALA A 198 9.78 8.20 -3.80
CA ALA A 198 9.54 7.00 -3.02
C ALA A 198 8.05 6.67 -3.05
N ILE A 199 7.72 5.40 -3.25
CA ILE A 199 6.35 4.88 -3.29
C ILE A 199 6.23 3.77 -2.25
N ALA A 200 5.31 3.88 -1.31
CA ALA A 200 4.95 2.79 -0.41
C ALA A 200 3.57 2.25 -0.80
N ILE A 201 3.47 0.96 -1.11
CA ILE A 201 2.20 0.26 -1.29
C ILE A 201 2.02 -0.69 -0.11
N VAL A 202 0.92 -0.51 0.62
CA VAL A 202 0.53 -1.36 1.76
C VAL A 202 -0.84 -1.94 1.42
N THR A 203 -0.91 -3.27 1.30
CA THR A 203 -2.17 -3.96 0.95
C THR A 203 -2.08 -5.44 1.30
N ASP A 204 -3.20 -6.00 1.77
CA ASP A 204 -3.41 -7.43 1.98
C ASP A 204 -4.17 -8.11 0.84
N GLU A 205 -4.51 -7.37 -0.23
CA GLU A 205 -5.33 -7.83 -1.35
C GLU A 205 -4.51 -8.02 -2.64
N ALA A 206 -5.09 -8.76 -3.59
CA ALA A 206 -4.55 -8.86 -4.95
C ALA A 206 -4.83 -7.58 -5.77
N ASP A 207 -3.88 -7.15 -6.61
CA ASP A 207 -4.10 -6.00 -7.49
C ASP A 207 -5.19 -6.26 -8.53
N CYS A 208 -6.26 -5.49 -8.42
CA CYS A 208 -7.44 -5.46 -9.26
C CYS A 208 -7.47 -4.22 -10.16
N SER A 209 -6.32 -3.85 -10.75
CA SER A 209 -6.23 -2.74 -11.71
C SER A 209 -6.89 -3.10 -13.05
N VAL A 210 -8.23 -3.15 -13.04
CA VAL A 210 -9.10 -3.62 -14.12
C VAL A 210 -9.09 -2.67 -15.29
N LYS A 211 -8.87 -3.21 -16.49
CA LYS A 211 -8.91 -2.45 -17.73
C LYS A 211 -10.33 -2.37 -18.29
N ASP A 212 -11.05 -3.49 -18.29
CA ASP A 212 -12.43 -3.59 -18.75
C ASP A 212 -13.30 -4.24 -17.67
N TYR A 213 -14.25 -3.48 -17.13
CA TYR A 213 -15.18 -3.96 -16.10
C TYR A 213 -16.20 -4.99 -16.60
N SER A 214 -16.23 -5.32 -17.89
CA SER A 214 -17.05 -6.43 -18.40
C SER A 214 -16.75 -7.76 -17.70
N ILE A 215 -15.51 -7.95 -17.23
CA ILE A 215 -15.08 -9.15 -16.48
C ILE A 215 -15.82 -9.33 -15.15
N MET A 216 -16.39 -8.25 -14.59
CA MET A 216 -17.16 -8.31 -13.34
C MET A 216 -18.50 -9.04 -13.49
N THR A 217 -18.88 -9.36 -14.72
CA THR A 217 -20.10 -10.10 -15.08
C THR A 217 -19.81 -11.35 -15.90
N ASP A 218 -18.53 -11.67 -16.13
CA ASP A 218 -18.09 -12.78 -16.95
C ASP A 218 -17.75 -13.97 -16.04
N ASP A 219 -18.52 -15.05 -16.19
CA ASP A 219 -18.40 -16.22 -15.34
C ASP A 219 -17.11 -17.01 -15.60
N ASP A 220 -16.38 -16.74 -16.68
CA ASP A 220 -15.06 -17.34 -16.92
C ASP A 220 -14.01 -16.91 -15.88
N PHE A 221 -14.17 -15.74 -15.25
CA PHE A 221 -13.28 -15.26 -14.19
C PHE A 221 -13.79 -15.54 -12.78
N PHE A 222 -15.03 -16.03 -12.63
CA PHE A 222 -15.65 -16.26 -11.33
C PHE A 222 -15.12 -17.54 -10.69
N ALA A 223 -14.81 -17.45 -9.40
CA ALA A 223 -14.60 -18.64 -8.58
C ALA A 223 -15.93 -19.35 -8.30
N SER A 224 -15.86 -20.63 -7.93
CA SER A 224 -17.06 -21.42 -7.61
C SER A 224 -17.27 -21.52 -6.10
N LEU A 225 -18.50 -21.36 -5.66
CA LEU A 225 -18.99 -21.65 -4.31
C LEU A 225 -20.20 -22.57 -4.42
N ASP A 226 -20.21 -23.69 -3.69
CA ASP A 226 -21.30 -24.69 -3.73
C ASP A 226 -21.65 -25.19 -5.16
N GLY A 227 -20.66 -25.17 -6.07
CA GLY A 227 -20.82 -25.57 -7.47
C GLY A 227 -21.40 -24.50 -8.40
N GLU A 228 -21.64 -23.28 -7.90
CA GLU A 228 -22.08 -22.13 -8.68
C GLU A 228 -20.94 -21.12 -8.85
N LYS A 229 -20.79 -20.58 -10.06
CA LYS A 229 -19.84 -19.48 -10.34
C LYS A 229 -20.46 -18.16 -9.89
N LEU A 230 -19.84 -17.50 -8.91
CA LEU A 230 -20.34 -16.26 -8.31
C LEU A 230 -19.22 -15.20 -8.25
N PRO A 231 -19.54 -13.90 -8.43
CA PRO A 231 -18.53 -12.84 -8.39
C PRO A 231 -17.98 -12.61 -6.98
N SER A 232 -16.67 -12.41 -6.89
CA SER A 232 -15.89 -12.13 -5.67
C SER A 232 -14.56 -11.47 -6.02
N SER A 233 -13.76 -11.03 -5.03
CA SER A 233 -12.42 -10.47 -5.27
C SER A 233 -11.45 -11.48 -5.91
N ALA A 234 -11.77 -12.78 -5.89
CA ALA A 234 -11.07 -13.82 -6.64
C ALA A 234 -10.94 -13.52 -8.14
N ILE A 235 -11.83 -12.71 -8.71
CA ILE A 235 -11.72 -12.24 -10.10
C ILE A 235 -10.36 -11.56 -10.33
N CYS A 236 -9.87 -10.77 -9.37
CA CYS A 236 -8.61 -10.04 -9.48
C CYS A 236 -7.41 -11.01 -9.59
N TRP A 237 -7.44 -12.11 -8.84
CA TRP A 237 -6.47 -13.20 -8.96
C TRP A 237 -6.64 -13.96 -10.28
N ASN A 238 -7.85 -14.46 -10.55
CA ASN A 238 -8.14 -15.32 -11.69
C ASN A 238 -7.89 -14.65 -13.05
N ALA A 239 -8.14 -13.35 -13.14
CA ALA A 239 -7.91 -12.56 -14.36
C ALA A 239 -6.47 -12.02 -14.46
N GLY A 240 -5.76 -11.92 -13.34
CA GLY A 240 -4.48 -11.22 -13.24
C GLY A 240 -3.25 -12.11 -13.09
N VAL A 241 -3.43 -13.40 -12.79
CA VAL A 241 -2.34 -14.31 -12.46
C VAL A 241 -2.54 -15.64 -13.17
N LYS A 242 -1.46 -16.11 -13.79
CA LYS A 242 -1.36 -17.47 -14.31
C LYS A 242 -0.33 -18.25 -13.53
N CYS A 243 -0.64 -19.51 -13.25
CA CYS A 243 0.24 -20.43 -12.56
C CYS A 243 0.25 -21.80 -13.24
N SER A 244 1.28 -22.60 -12.98
CA SER A 244 1.28 -24.03 -13.27
C SER A 244 0.81 -24.81 -12.05
N GLY A 245 -0.07 -25.80 -12.25
CA GLY A 245 -0.59 -26.65 -11.17
C GLY A 245 -2.10 -26.45 -10.93
N PRO A 246 -2.60 -26.76 -9.72
CA PRO A 246 -1.84 -27.14 -8.54
C PRO A 246 -1.33 -28.59 -8.56
N ASP A 247 -0.36 -28.92 -7.70
CA ASP A 247 0.03 -30.29 -7.40
C ASP A 247 -0.99 -31.01 -6.49
N ALA A 248 -0.69 -32.24 -6.06
CA ALA A 248 -1.56 -33.03 -5.19
C ALA A 248 -1.79 -32.42 -3.79
N ASN A 249 -0.94 -31.47 -3.38
CA ASN A 249 -1.04 -30.74 -2.11
C ASN A 249 -1.68 -29.35 -2.27
N GLY A 250 -2.20 -29.04 -3.46
CA GLY A 250 -2.82 -27.74 -3.74
C GLY A 250 -1.81 -26.62 -3.98
N VAL A 251 -0.53 -26.93 -4.23
CA VAL A 251 0.53 -25.93 -4.43
C VAL A 251 0.72 -25.62 -5.92
N TYR A 252 0.78 -24.34 -6.24
CA TYR A 252 1.05 -23.81 -7.57
C TYR A 252 2.51 -23.38 -7.71
N ILE A 253 3.04 -23.42 -8.92
CA ILE A 253 4.40 -22.97 -9.24
C ILE A 253 4.39 -22.04 -10.46
N ASN A 254 5.46 -21.28 -10.67
CA ASN A 254 5.62 -20.37 -11.80
C ASN A 254 4.43 -19.40 -11.94
N CYS A 255 3.95 -18.87 -10.81
CA CYS A 255 2.91 -17.84 -10.81
C CYS A 255 3.50 -16.52 -11.27
N THR A 256 2.94 -15.95 -12.33
CA THR A 256 3.34 -14.65 -12.89
C THR A 256 2.10 -13.84 -13.23
N SER A 257 2.26 -12.54 -13.49
CA SER A 257 1.16 -11.75 -14.06
C SER A 257 0.63 -12.40 -15.33
N ASP A 258 -0.67 -12.26 -15.56
CA ASP A 258 -1.29 -12.60 -16.82
C ASP A 258 -1.78 -11.37 -17.57
N ASP A 259 -1.24 -11.19 -18.76
CA ASP A 259 -1.57 -10.11 -19.69
C ASP A 259 -2.31 -10.66 -20.93
N SER A 260 -2.63 -11.97 -21.00
CA SER A 260 -3.18 -12.59 -22.23
C SER A 260 -4.63 -12.21 -22.53
N ASP A 261 -5.45 -12.06 -21.49
CA ASP A 261 -6.89 -11.85 -21.63
C ASP A 261 -7.27 -10.37 -21.68
N ASP A 262 -6.30 -9.48 -21.48
CA ASP A 262 -6.48 -8.01 -21.50
C ASP A 262 -7.54 -7.51 -20.50
N ALA A 263 -7.84 -8.33 -19.48
CA ALA A 263 -8.82 -8.09 -18.43
C ALA A 263 -8.37 -7.01 -17.45
N LEU A 264 -7.14 -7.16 -16.94
CA LEU A 264 -6.45 -6.17 -16.14
C LEU A 264 -5.47 -5.38 -17.01
N HIS A 265 -5.09 -4.19 -16.57
CA HIS A 265 -4.09 -3.41 -17.28
C HIS A 265 -2.76 -4.17 -17.34
N PRO A 266 -2.08 -4.24 -18.51
CA PRO A 266 -0.87 -5.04 -18.64
C PRO A 266 0.27 -4.50 -17.78
N MET A 267 1.13 -5.37 -17.25
CA MET A 267 2.23 -4.95 -16.35
C MET A 267 3.17 -3.93 -17.00
N SER A 268 3.34 -4.00 -18.32
CA SER A 268 4.14 -3.03 -19.07
C SER A 268 3.64 -1.59 -18.90
N ARG A 269 2.35 -1.36 -18.62
CA ARG A 269 1.79 -0.02 -18.34
C ARG A 269 2.50 0.63 -17.16
N TYR A 270 2.61 -0.10 -16.04
CA TYR A 270 3.17 0.42 -14.79
C TYR A 270 4.70 0.48 -14.86
N ASN A 271 5.33 -0.56 -15.41
CA ASN A 271 6.79 -0.59 -15.59
C ASN A 271 7.28 0.50 -16.56
N ASP A 272 6.59 0.70 -17.69
CA ASP A 272 6.97 1.77 -18.62
C ASP A 272 6.70 3.14 -18.03
N PHE A 273 5.61 3.31 -17.27
CA PHE A 273 5.34 4.57 -16.59
C PHE A 273 6.46 4.91 -15.59
N LEU A 274 6.77 4.02 -14.64
CA LEU A 274 7.79 4.29 -13.63
C LEU A 274 9.20 4.39 -14.22
N GLN A 275 9.59 3.47 -15.11
CA GLN A 275 10.96 3.43 -15.61
C GLN A 275 11.21 4.37 -16.79
N LYS A 276 10.32 4.41 -17.77
CA LYS A 276 10.55 5.20 -19.00
C LYS A 276 10.05 6.63 -18.83
N ASN A 277 8.87 6.82 -18.25
CA ASN A 277 8.29 8.17 -18.15
C ASN A 277 8.83 8.92 -16.93
N ILE A 278 8.80 8.31 -15.74
CA ILE A 278 9.24 8.98 -14.52
C ILE A 278 10.76 8.95 -14.40
N ARG A 279 11.38 7.76 -14.33
CA ARG A 279 12.83 7.65 -14.10
C ARG A 279 13.64 8.28 -15.22
N VAL A 280 13.47 7.80 -16.46
CA VAL A 280 14.21 8.33 -17.61
C VAL A 280 13.65 9.65 -18.11
N GLY A 281 12.33 9.76 -18.26
CA GLY A 281 11.67 10.92 -18.88
C GLY A 281 11.67 12.17 -18.01
N LEU A 282 11.62 12.04 -16.68
CA LEU A 282 11.68 13.17 -15.74
C LEU A 282 13.02 13.24 -14.96
N ASP A 283 13.97 12.34 -15.25
CA ASP A 283 15.28 12.25 -14.58
C ASP A 283 15.15 12.15 -13.05
N LYS A 284 14.46 11.10 -12.60
CA LYS A 284 14.13 10.87 -11.18
C LYS A 284 14.59 9.50 -10.73
N GLU A 285 15.18 9.38 -9.55
CA GLU A 285 15.25 8.08 -8.89
C GLU A 285 13.85 7.68 -8.42
N VAL A 286 13.49 6.42 -8.66
CA VAL A 286 12.21 5.82 -8.26
C VAL A 286 12.52 4.65 -7.36
N ILE A 287 11.96 4.68 -6.16
CA ILE A 287 12.11 3.69 -5.11
C ILE A 287 10.71 3.22 -4.72
N MET A 288 10.58 1.92 -4.45
CA MET A 288 9.32 1.33 -4.03
C MET A 288 9.50 0.45 -2.80
N LEU A 289 8.63 0.63 -1.81
CA LEU A 289 8.41 -0.27 -0.70
C LEU A 289 7.07 -0.95 -0.90
N GLY A 290 7.05 -2.28 -0.87
CA GLY A 290 5.84 -3.06 -0.73
C GLY A 290 5.77 -3.64 0.68
N ILE A 291 4.70 -3.35 1.41
CA ILE A 291 4.30 -4.09 2.61
C ILE A 291 3.10 -4.93 2.19
N LEU A 292 3.37 -6.19 1.83
CA LEU A 292 2.47 -7.01 1.01
C LEU A 292 2.24 -8.40 1.61
N GLY A 293 1.31 -9.18 1.02
CA GLY A 293 1.03 -10.56 1.44
C GLY A 293 2.13 -11.58 1.13
N VAL A 294 3.31 -11.40 1.73
CA VAL A 294 4.45 -12.33 1.71
C VAL A 294 4.73 -12.82 3.13
N PRO A 295 5.27 -14.03 3.34
CA PRO A 295 5.68 -14.49 4.67
C PRO A 295 6.59 -13.48 5.38
N GLU A 296 6.65 -13.53 6.71
CA GLU A 296 7.56 -12.70 7.51
C GLU A 296 9.01 -12.81 7.01
N VAL A 297 9.72 -11.68 7.03
CA VAL A 297 11.16 -11.68 6.70
C VAL A 297 11.93 -12.11 7.95
N THR A 298 12.75 -13.14 7.79
CA THR A 298 13.46 -13.77 8.92
C THR A 298 14.92 -13.35 9.02
N GLU A 299 15.47 -12.77 7.95
CA GLU A 299 16.83 -12.22 7.92
C GLU A 299 16.92 -11.10 6.88
N HIS A 300 17.55 -9.99 7.26
CA HIS A 300 17.90 -8.87 6.39
C HIS A 300 19.41 -8.81 6.15
N ASN A 301 19.84 -8.26 5.02
CA ASN A 301 21.25 -7.98 4.77
C ASN A 301 21.79 -7.08 5.89
N PRO A 302 22.91 -7.43 6.56
CA PRO A 302 23.45 -6.60 7.64
C PRO A 302 24.04 -5.27 7.17
N ASN A 303 24.18 -5.06 5.86
CA ASN A 303 24.59 -3.80 5.27
C ASN A 303 23.40 -3.17 4.53
N PRO A 304 23.31 -1.83 4.49
CA PRO A 304 22.37 -1.11 3.65
C PRO A 304 22.41 -1.60 2.19
N PRO A 305 21.23 -1.67 1.53
CA PRO A 305 19.95 -1.13 1.97
C PRO A 305 19.13 -2.03 2.93
N HIS A 306 19.76 -3.03 3.56
CA HIS A 306 19.11 -3.98 4.48
C HIS A 306 17.91 -4.69 3.85
N GLU A 307 18.05 -5.06 2.57
CA GLU A 307 17.03 -5.84 1.89
C GLU A 307 16.81 -7.21 2.55
N PRO A 308 15.59 -7.77 2.45
CA PRO A 308 15.32 -9.15 2.85
C PRO A 308 16.25 -10.15 2.15
N ILE A 309 16.82 -11.09 2.91
CA ILE A 309 17.67 -12.19 2.39
C ILE A 309 17.21 -13.59 2.81
N ALA A 310 16.22 -13.71 3.69
CA ALA A 310 15.53 -14.96 4.02
C ALA A 310 14.09 -14.69 4.50
N GLY A 311 13.17 -15.65 4.33
CA GLY A 311 11.74 -15.41 4.54
C GLY A 311 11.13 -14.62 3.38
N GLY A 312 10.10 -13.81 3.65
CA GLY A 312 9.60 -12.85 2.67
C GLY A 312 9.18 -13.49 1.35
N VAL A 313 9.55 -12.81 0.26
CA VAL A 313 9.29 -13.27 -1.12
C VAL A 313 9.90 -14.65 -1.42
N ASP A 314 11.04 -14.99 -0.81
CA ASP A 314 11.75 -16.25 -1.10
C ASP A 314 11.03 -17.47 -0.53
N ASP A 315 10.31 -17.29 0.58
CA ASP A 315 9.50 -18.34 1.22
C ASP A 315 8.02 -18.30 0.79
N LEU A 316 7.64 -17.39 -0.12
CA LEU A 316 6.26 -17.26 -0.59
C LEU A 316 5.80 -18.52 -1.35
N VAL A 317 4.72 -19.13 -0.85
CA VAL A 317 4.09 -20.31 -1.47
C VAL A 317 2.71 -19.96 -2.00
N TYR A 318 2.51 -20.11 -3.31
CA TYR A 318 1.19 -20.03 -3.93
C TYR A 318 0.45 -21.35 -3.76
N ARG A 319 -0.67 -21.35 -3.06
CA ARG A 319 -1.42 -22.57 -2.75
C ARG A 319 -2.90 -22.31 -2.57
N LYS A 320 -3.70 -23.36 -2.63
CA LYS A 320 -5.10 -23.30 -2.20
C LYS A 320 -5.22 -23.03 -0.70
N TRP A 321 -6.39 -22.53 -0.30
CA TRP A 321 -6.82 -22.47 1.08
C TRP A 321 -6.83 -23.86 1.72
N ARG A 322 -6.59 -23.90 3.04
CA ARG A 322 -6.56 -25.09 3.88
C ARG A 322 -7.34 -24.82 5.16
N ASP A 323 -7.79 -25.87 5.84
CA ASP A 323 -8.52 -25.74 7.11
C ASP A 323 -7.72 -24.97 8.17
N THR A 324 -6.39 -25.05 8.13
CA THR A 324 -5.48 -24.34 9.04
C THR A 324 -5.39 -22.83 8.79
N ASP A 325 -5.85 -22.37 7.63
CA ASP A 325 -5.83 -20.94 7.27
C ASP A 325 -7.10 -20.21 7.73
N ILE A 326 -8.14 -20.95 8.11
CA ILE A 326 -9.44 -20.37 8.43
C ILE A 326 -9.37 -19.73 9.81
N LEU A 327 -9.57 -18.41 9.83
CA LEU A 327 -9.56 -17.63 11.05
C LEU A 327 -10.74 -18.04 11.97
N PRO A 328 -10.57 -18.02 13.30
CA PRO A 328 -11.65 -18.38 14.22
C PRO A 328 -12.96 -17.61 13.99
N GLU A 329 -12.87 -16.32 13.71
CA GLU A 329 -13.97 -15.42 13.40
C GLU A 329 -14.68 -15.79 12.09
N ASP A 330 -13.94 -16.20 11.06
CA ASP A 330 -14.48 -16.69 9.80
C ASP A 330 -15.19 -18.02 9.99
N ALA A 331 -14.57 -18.95 10.73
CA ALA A 331 -15.20 -20.21 11.09
C ALA A 331 -16.51 -20.00 11.87
N MET A 332 -16.58 -18.99 12.74
CA MET A 332 -17.80 -18.62 13.46
C MET A 332 -18.91 -18.08 12.55
N LEU A 333 -18.55 -17.45 11.42
CA LEU A 333 -19.47 -17.03 10.37
C LEU A 333 -19.87 -18.18 9.43
N GLY A 334 -19.23 -19.34 9.58
CA GLY A 334 -19.43 -20.50 8.69
C GLY A 334 -18.66 -20.38 7.38
N HIS A 335 -17.67 -19.48 7.31
CA HIS A 335 -16.74 -19.41 6.20
C HIS A 335 -15.73 -20.55 6.33
N ASP A 336 -15.71 -21.45 5.35
CA ASP A 336 -14.79 -22.58 5.28
C ASP A 336 -13.76 -22.39 4.14
N VAL A 337 -12.99 -23.43 3.86
CA VAL A 337 -11.98 -23.43 2.79
C VAL A 337 -12.58 -23.10 1.44
N ASP A 338 -13.76 -23.62 1.12
CA ASP A 338 -14.40 -23.39 -0.17
C ASP A 338 -14.92 -21.95 -0.26
N TYR A 339 -15.45 -21.41 0.84
CA TYR A 339 -15.80 -19.99 0.93
C TYR A 339 -14.59 -19.08 0.72
N GLN A 340 -13.48 -19.31 1.42
CA GLN A 340 -12.31 -18.45 1.28
C GLN A 340 -11.65 -18.56 -0.10
N GLN A 341 -11.63 -19.78 -0.65
CA GLN A 341 -11.17 -20.02 -2.01
C GLN A 341 -12.05 -19.34 -3.06
N TRP A 342 -13.37 -19.27 -2.83
CA TRP A 342 -14.29 -18.48 -3.62
C TRP A 342 -14.03 -16.97 -3.44
N SER A 343 -13.86 -16.50 -2.22
CA SER A 343 -13.69 -15.08 -1.91
C SER A 343 -12.43 -14.51 -2.57
N PHE A 344 -11.27 -15.15 -2.37
CA PHE A 344 -9.95 -14.59 -2.72
C PHE A 344 -9.26 -15.24 -3.93
N GLY A 345 -9.68 -16.43 -4.37
CA GLY A 345 -9.14 -17.10 -5.56
C GLY A 345 -7.81 -17.83 -5.33
N ILE A 346 -7.09 -17.52 -4.25
CA ILE A 346 -5.87 -18.21 -3.82
C ILE A 346 -5.78 -18.18 -2.30
N GLY A 347 -5.15 -19.19 -1.70
CA GLY A 347 -4.81 -19.20 -0.28
C GLY A 347 -3.85 -18.08 0.12
N PRO A 348 -3.73 -17.80 1.42
CA PRO A 348 -2.94 -16.69 1.92
C PRO A 348 -1.45 -16.85 1.58
N GLY A 349 -0.82 -15.74 1.23
CA GLY A 349 0.62 -15.61 1.08
C GLY A 349 1.32 -15.46 2.43
N CYS A 350 0.66 -14.84 3.41
CA CYS A 350 1.09 -14.83 4.79
C CYS A 350 -0.09 -14.92 5.77
N THR A 351 0.25 -15.35 6.97
CA THR A 351 -0.62 -15.27 8.15
C THR A 351 0.32 -15.03 9.32
N GLY A 352 0.20 -13.88 9.98
CA GLY A 352 1.03 -13.48 11.12
C GLY A 352 0.41 -13.93 12.44
N ASP A 353 1.22 -14.11 13.47
CA ASP A 353 0.73 -14.38 14.83
C ASP A 353 1.55 -13.66 15.91
N ASP A 354 0.89 -13.31 17.02
CA ASP A 354 1.49 -12.57 18.15
C ASP A 354 2.43 -13.42 19.03
N GLY A 355 2.84 -14.60 18.57
CA GLY A 355 3.62 -15.58 19.33
C GLY A 355 2.84 -16.27 20.46
N MET A 356 1.60 -15.85 20.74
CA MET A 356 0.65 -16.50 21.64
C MET A 356 -0.42 -17.29 20.86
N GLY A 357 -0.31 -17.30 19.54
CA GLY A 357 -1.19 -18.00 18.62
C GLY A 357 -2.46 -17.23 18.25
N ASN A 358 -2.53 -15.92 18.57
CA ASN A 358 -3.56 -15.05 18.00
C ASN A 358 -3.06 -14.55 16.65
N ILE A 359 -3.92 -14.66 15.63
CA ILE A 359 -3.58 -14.16 14.30
C ILE A 359 -3.62 -12.63 14.30
N THR A 360 -2.58 -12.01 13.75
CA THR A 360 -2.39 -10.55 13.69
C THR A 360 -2.57 -9.98 12.28
N GLY A 361 -2.68 -10.85 11.27
CA GLY A 361 -2.86 -10.44 9.89
C GLY A 361 -2.92 -11.64 8.95
N GLN A 362 -3.60 -11.49 7.82
CA GLN A 362 -3.64 -12.48 6.75
C GLN A 362 -3.81 -11.79 5.41
N ALA A 363 -3.02 -12.17 4.41
CA ALA A 363 -2.98 -11.46 3.15
C ALA A 363 -2.78 -12.37 1.94
N VAL A 364 -3.28 -11.92 0.79
CA VAL A 364 -3.21 -12.59 -0.50
C VAL A 364 -1.83 -12.38 -1.16
N PRO A 365 -1.25 -13.39 -1.84
CA PRO A 365 0.02 -13.25 -2.53
C PRO A 365 0.06 -12.12 -3.59
N PRO A 366 1.03 -11.20 -3.57
CA PRO A 366 0.98 -9.94 -4.32
C PRO A 366 1.67 -10.03 -5.70
N VAL A 367 1.37 -11.04 -6.52
CA VAL A 367 2.14 -11.37 -7.75
C VAL A 367 2.45 -10.15 -8.63
N ARG A 368 1.42 -9.37 -8.98
CA ARG A 368 1.55 -8.23 -9.90
C ARG A 368 2.32 -7.07 -9.28
N ILE A 369 2.03 -6.73 -8.02
CA ILE A 369 2.72 -5.63 -7.31
C ILE A 369 4.21 -5.99 -7.12
N LYS A 370 4.49 -7.23 -6.73
CA LYS A 370 5.85 -7.79 -6.62
C LYS A 370 6.63 -7.61 -7.93
N GLU A 371 6.04 -7.97 -9.06
CA GLU A 371 6.69 -7.84 -10.37
C GLU A 371 6.96 -6.38 -10.78
N VAL A 372 6.09 -5.42 -10.44
CA VAL A 372 6.37 -3.99 -10.68
C VAL A 372 7.55 -3.54 -9.83
N CYS A 373 7.50 -3.85 -8.53
CA CYS A 373 8.51 -3.45 -7.59
C CYS A 373 9.87 -4.01 -8.00
N GLN A 374 10.00 -5.33 -8.15
CA GLN A 374 11.26 -5.98 -8.57
C GLN A 374 11.74 -5.52 -9.95
N GLY A 375 10.83 -5.07 -10.82
CA GLY A 375 11.18 -4.49 -12.11
C GLY A 375 11.96 -3.18 -12.01
N LEU A 376 11.91 -2.48 -10.87
CA LEU A 376 12.64 -1.22 -10.64
C LEU A 376 14.13 -1.41 -10.37
N ASP A 377 14.59 -2.61 -10.00
CA ASP A 377 16.01 -2.85 -9.75
C ASP A 377 16.81 -2.77 -11.05
N TYR A 378 17.95 -2.07 -11.03
CA TYR A 378 18.77 -1.88 -12.22
C TYR A 378 20.25 -1.65 -11.87
N ASP A 379 21.17 -2.05 -12.75
CA ASP A 379 22.62 -1.83 -12.59
C ASP A 379 23.19 -2.30 -11.22
N GLY A 380 22.59 -3.33 -10.63
CA GLY A 380 22.96 -3.85 -9.31
C GLY A 380 22.49 -2.98 -8.14
N LYS A 381 21.67 -1.96 -8.39
CA LYS A 381 21.02 -1.14 -7.37
C LYS A 381 19.66 -1.73 -7.02
N ILE A 382 19.43 -1.91 -5.73
CA ILE A 382 18.14 -2.27 -5.18
C ILE A 382 17.29 -0.99 -5.10
N ARG A 383 16.10 -1.04 -5.69
CA ARG A 383 15.10 0.03 -5.71
C ARG A 383 13.74 -0.46 -5.23
N CYS A 384 13.64 -1.74 -4.92
CA CYS A 384 12.47 -2.39 -4.37
C CYS A 384 12.81 -3.08 -3.06
N CYS A 385 12.04 -2.78 -2.01
CA CYS A 385 11.96 -3.57 -0.78
C CYS A 385 10.58 -4.19 -0.69
N ILE A 386 10.48 -5.46 -0.30
CA ILE A 386 9.19 -6.13 -0.06
C ILE A 386 9.22 -6.80 1.30
N GLU A 387 8.43 -6.29 2.23
CA GLU A 387 8.23 -6.81 3.58
C GLU A 387 6.82 -7.39 3.73
N SER A 388 6.58 -8.13 4.83
CA SER A 388 5.29 -8.71 5.10
C SER A 388 4.32 -7.67 5.65
N VAL A 389 3.10 -7.66 5.13
CA VAL A 389 1.98 -6.96 5.77
C VAL A 389 1.49 -7.68 7.02
N CYS A 390 1.85 -8.95 7.19
CA CYS A 390 1.48 -9.74 8.36
C CYS A 390 2.44 -9.54 9.55
N ASP A 391 3.52 -8.76 9.40
CA ASP A 391 4.44 -8.44 10.50
C ASP A 391 3.74 -7.57 11.56
N ASP A 392 4.07 -7.79 12.84
CA ASP A 392 3.57 -7.00 13.98
C ASP A 392 4.32 -5.67 14.17
N ASP A 393 5.42 -5.46 13.44
CA ASP A 393 6.23 -4.25 13.41
C ASP A 393 6.79 -3.97 12.00
N PHE A 394 6.51 -2.78 11.47
CA PHE A 394 7.00 -2.33 10.16
C PHE A 394 8.31 -1.52 10.24
N SER A 395 9.02 -1.54 11.37
CA SER A 395 10.29 -0.81 11.52
C SER A 395 11.35 -1.24 10.50
N ALA A 396 11.42 -2.54 10.16
CA ALA A 396 12.30 -3.07 9.11
C ALA A 396 11.94 -2.52 7.72
N ALA A 397 10.64 -2.45 7.41
CA ALA A 397 10.13 -1.88 6.16
C ALA A 397 10.50 -0.40 6.01
N VAL A 398 10.34 0.35 7.09
CA VAL A 398 10.74 1.76 7.17
C VAL A 398 12.25 1.92 6.99
N GLY A 399 13.05 1.08 7.65
CA GLY A 399 14.51 1.05 7.51
C GLY A 399 14.96 0.78 6.08
N CYS A 400 14.43 -0.27 5.44
CA CYS A 400 14.79 -0.60 4.04
C CYS A 400 14.48 0.58 3.10
N LEU A 401 13.30 1.19 3.24
CA LEU A 401 12.93 2.34 2.41
C LEU A 401 13.88 3.53 2.59
N THR A 402 14.18 3.90 3.83
CA THR A 402 15.00 5.09 4.11
C THR A 402 16.47 4.86 3.78
N ASP A 403 16.98 3.64 3.90
CA ASP A 403 18.33 3.29 3.47
C ASP A 403 18.47 3.33 1.94
N VAL A 404 17.49 2.83 1.19
CA VAL A 404 17.49 3.00 -0.29
C VAL A 404 17.42 4.49 -0.67
N ILE A 405 16.69 5.32 0.09
CA ILE A 405 16.69 6.77 -0.10
C ILE A 405 18.07 7.37 0.19
N GLN A 406 18.71 6.98 1.30
CA GLN A 406 20.03 7.43 1.71
C GLN A 406 21.10 7.07 0.66
N GLU A 407 21.00 5.88 0.04
CA GLU A 407 21.87 5.42 -1.04
C GLU A 407 21.89 6.32 -2.28
N VAL A 408 20.78 7.03 -2.55
CA VAL A 408 20.71 7.96 -3.68
C VAL A 408 21.62 9.17 -3.45
N PHE A 409 21.74 9.63 -2.20
CA PHE A 409 22.57 10.78 -1.85
C PHE A 409 24.03 10.41 -1.58
N VAL A 410 24.24 9.22 -1.00
CA VAL A 410 25.55 8.68 -0.63
C VAL A 410 25.50 7.18 -0.89
N PRO A 411 26.29 6.61 -1.81
CA PRO A 411 26.38 5.17 -1.94
C PRO A 411 26.77 4.61 -0.57
N VAL A 412 25.87 3.86 0.05
CA VAL A 412 26.16 3.23 1.32
C VAL A 412 27.10 2.06 1.01
N GLY A 413 28.25 2.05 1.67
CA GLY A 413 29.42 1.25 1.28
C GLY A 413 29.42 -0.17 1.80
#